data_AF-A0A8T7BEQ6-F1
#
_entry.id   AF-A0A8T7BEQ6-F1
#
_cell.length_a   1.000
_cell.length_b   1.000
_cell.length_c   1.000
_cell.angle_alpha   90.00
_cell.angle_beta   90.00
_cell.angle_gamma   90.00
#
_symmetry.space_group_name_H-M   'P 1'
#
loop_
_entity.id
_entity.type
_entity.pdbx_description
1 polymer ?
#
loop_
_entity_poly.entity_id
_entity_poly.type
_entity_poly.pdbx_seq_one_letter_code
_entity_poly.pdbx_strand_id
1 'polypeptide(L)'
;MSIILDENTTVVVQGMTGREGSLRTKYMQDYGTKVVAGVTPGKGGMEVHGIPVYNTVEEAIKNHGMIDAAVTFVPGPGLKGAVYEAIDAGIKLVCSPVERIPVHDVIDMVSYARQNDVQMLGPGSLGLISPGKAVIGWLGGSVDWANTLFDPGPIGVI
;
A
#
# COMPACT_ATOMS: atom_id res chain seq x y z
N MET A 1 0.01 2.75 20.89
CA MET A 1 0.41 1.39 20.47
C MET A 1 -0.19 1.14 19.10
N SER A 2 0.58 0.65 18.15
CA SER A 2 0.13 0.25 16.80
C SER A 2 0.52 -1.21 16.57
N ILE A 3 -0.25 -1.93 15.73
CA ILE A 3 -0.08 -3.39 15.54
C ILE A 3 0.65 -3.71 14.23
N ILE A 4 0.25 -3.08 13.12
CA ILE A 4 0.72 -3.42 11.77
C ILE A 4 1.53 -2.30 11.12
N LEU A 5 1.12 -1.04 11.30
CA LEU A 5 1.69 0.14 10.64
C LEU A 5 2.00 1.22 11.67
N ASP A 6 3.11 1.91 11.51
CA ASP A 6 3.49 3.08 12.32
C ASP A 6 4.14 4.17 11.47
N GLU A 7 4.55 5.26 12.11
CA GLU A 7 5.20 6.43 11.49
C GLU A 7 6.55 6.12 10.82
N ASN A 8 7.18 5.00 11.15
CA ASN A 8 8.47 4.59 10.57
C ASN A 8 8.29 3.68 9.35
N THR A 9 7.12 3.07 9.20
CA THR A 9 6.83 2.09 8.16
C THR A 9 6.91 2.74 6.78
N THR A 10 7.83 2.26 5.95
CA THR A 10 8.02 2.72 4.57
C THR A 10 7.05 2.04 3.61
N VAL A 11 6.47 2.82 2.70
CA VAL A 11 5.43 2.32 1.78
C VAL A 11 5.81 2.57 0.33
N VAL A 12 5.64 1.55 -0.51
CA VAL A 12 5.62 1.66 -1.98
C VAL A 12 4.18 1.59 -2.50
N VAL A 13 3.85 2.44 -3.49
CA VAL A 13 2.53 2.44 -4.13
C VAL A 13 2.62 1.86 -5.54
N GLN A 14 2.04 0.69 -5.76
CA GLN A 14 1.91 0.10 -7.10
C GLN A 14 0.68 0.68 -7.80
N GLY A 15 0.86 1.19 -9.02
CA GLY A 15 -0.16 1.94 -9.75
C GLY A 15 -0.22 3.43 -9.37
N MET A 16 0.84 4.00 -8.81
CA MET A 16 0.90 5.38 -8.29
C MET A 16 0.48 6.43 -9.32
N THR A 17 0.81 6.25 -10.61
CA THR A 17 0.48 7.24 -11.65
C THR A 17 -0.97 7.18 -12.14
N GLY A 18 -1.75 6.19 -11.69
CA GLY A 18 -3.18 6.12 -11.94
C GLY A 18 -3.96 7.13 -11.09
N ARG A 19 -5.22 7.38 -11.44
CA ARG A 19 -6.07 8.36 -10.74
C ARG A 19 -6.17 8.07 -9.23
N GLU A 20 -6.56 6.84 -8.87
CA GLU A 20 -6.66 6.44 -7.46
C GLU A 20 -5.27 6.40 -6.80
N GLY A 21 -4.27 5.83 -7.47
CA GLY A 21 -2.91 5.75 -6.96
C GLY A 21 -2.36 7.13 -6.57
N SER A 22 -2.50 8.14 -7.41
CA SER A 22 -2.03 9.50 -7.14
C SER A 22 -2.81 10.14 -6.00
N LEU A 23 -4.15 10.12 -6.05
CA LEU A 23 -4.98 10.71 -5.00
C LEU A 23 -4.73 10.08 -3.62
N ARG A 24 -4.59 8.75 -3.56
CA ARG A 24 -4.33 8.07 -2.29
C ARG A 24 -2.89 8.21 -1.82
N THR A 25 -1.94 8.32 -2.73
CA THR A 25 -0.55 8.68 -2.40
C THR A 25 -0.52 10.01 -1.67
N LYS A 26 -1.20 11.04 -2.21
CA LYS A 26 -1.27 12.36 -1.55
C LYS A 26 -1.93 12.26 -0.18
N TYR A 27 -3.06 11.55 -0.09
CA TYR A 27 -3.76 11.35 1.18
C TYR A 27 -2.87 10.69 2.25
N MET A 28 -2.20 9.58 1.90
CA MET A 28 -1.31 8.87 2.82
C MET A 28 -0.13 9.77 3.26
N GLN A 29 0.48 10.49 2.32
CA GLN A 29 1.56 11.44 2.60
C GLN A 29 1.10 12.56 3.53
N ASP A 30 -0.07 13.16 3.26
CA ASP A 30 -0.61 14.26 4.08
C ASP A 30 -1.02 13.81 5.48
N TYR A 31 -1.41 12.55 5.64
CA TYR A 31 -1.72 11.98 6.95
C TYR A 31 -0.46 11.67 7.77
N GLY A 32 0.71 11.54 7.12
CA GLY A 32 1.99 11.28 7.78
C GLY A 32 2.65 9.95 7.41
N THR A 33 2.06 9.16 6.51
CA THR A 33 2.66 7.90 6.06
C THR A 33 3.91 8.16 5.23
N LYS A 34 4.97 7.41 5.51
CA LYS A 34 6.24 7.49 4.78
C LYS A 34 6.18 6.76 3.44
N VAL A 35 5.51 7.36 2.46
CA VAL A 35 5.50 6.85 1.09
C VAL A 35 6.82 7.22 0.42
N VAL A 36 7.65 6.22 0.10
CA VAL A 36 9.03 6.42 -0.37
C VAL A 36 9.19 6.24 -1.87
N ALA A 37 8.30 5.46 -2.51
CA ALA A 37 8.41 5.14 -3.92
C ALA A 37 7.04 4.82 -4.54
N GLY A 38 6.94 5.01 -5.85
CA GLY A 38 5.86 4.51 -6.68
C GLY A 38 6.34 3.53 -7.72
N VAL A 39 5.44 2.67 -8.16
CA VAL A 39 5.69 1.76 -9.27
C VAL A 39 4.58 1.93 -10.30
N THR A 40 4.97 2.16 -11.55
CA THR A 40 4.08 1.99 -12.70
C THR A 40 4.93 1.57 -13.91
N PRO A 41 4.80 0.33 -14.39
CA PRO A 41 5.54 -0.14 -15.54
C PRO A 41 5.43 0.78 -16.76
N GLY A 42 6.57 1.13 -17.36
CA GLY A 42 6.65 2.04 -18.50
C GLY A 42 6.64 3.53 -18.14
N LYS A 43 6.58 3.88 -16.84
CA LYS A 43 6.61 5.26 -16.35
C LYS A 43 7.72 5.51 -15.32
N GLY A 44 8.71 4.62 -15.25
CA GLY A 44 9.89 4.84 -14.42
C GLY A 44 10.61 6.16 -14.79
N GLY A 45 11.12 6.85 -13.78
CA GLY A 45 11.74 8.18 -13.90
C GLY A 45 10.77 9.36 -13.81
N MET A 46 9.46 9.12 -13.70
CA MET A 46 8.49 10.15 -13.35
C MET A 46 8.47 10.42 -11.84
N GLU A 47 7.77 11.47 -11.43
CA GLU A 47 7.44 11.73 -10.03
C GLU A 47 5.93 11.99 -9.86
N VAL A 48 5.40 11.61 -8.70
CA VAL A 48 4.03 11.93 -8.27
C VAL A 48 4.10 12.47 -6.86
N HIS A 49 3.65 13.72 -6.65
CA HIS A 49 3.73 14.41 -5.35
C HIS A 49 5.16 14.47 -4.75
N GLY A 50 6.17 14.59 -5.62
CA GLY A 50 7.59 14.59 -5.23
C GLY A 50 8.15 13.22 -4.85
N ILE A 51 7.43 12.14 -5.16
CA ILE A 51 7.85 10.76 -4.89
C ILE A 51 8.25 10.12 -6.22
N PRO A 52 9.46 9.50 -6.31
CA PRO A 52 9.94 8.89 -7.54
C PRO A 52 9.12 7.66 -7.92
N VAL A 53 8.87 7.52 -9.22
CA VAL A 53 8.19 6.37 -9.82
C VAL A 53 9.21 5.50 -10.54
N TYR A 54 9.11 4.19 -10.33
CA TYR A 54 9.96 3.15 -10.92
C TYR A 54 9.13 2.21 -11.80
N ASN A 55 9.80 1.39 -12.59
CA ASN A 55 9.12 0.38 -13.40
C ASN A 55 8.76 -0.87 -12.60
N THR A 56 9.55 -1.19 -11.57
CA THR A 56 9.36 -2.38 -10.73
C THR A 56 9.55 -2.07 -9.24
N VAL A 57 8.99 -2.91 -8.37
CA VAL A 57 9.22 -2.84 -6.92
C VAL A 57 10.68 -3.11 -6.58
N GLU A 58 11.33 -4.04 -7.29
CA GLU A 58 12.75 -4.33 -7.12
C GLU A 58 13.62 -3.09 -7.41
N GLU A 59 13.31 -2.34 -8.47
CA GLU A 59 14.00 -1.09 -8.79
C GLU A 59 13.82 -0.04 -7.68
N ALA A 60 12.61 0.06 -7.11
CA ALA A 60 12.36 0.94 -5.97
C ALA A 60 13.21 0.53 -4.75
N ILE A 61 13.25 -0.75 -4.41
CA ILE A 61 14.05 -1.27 -3.29
C ILE A 61 15.54 -1.04 -3.52
N LYS A 62 16.03 -1.20 -4.74
CA LYS A 62 17.44 -0.94 -5.08
C LYS A 62 17.84 0.51 -4.81
N ASN A 63 16.94 1.47 -5.00
CA ASN A 63 17.22 2.89 -4.80
C ASN A 63 16.95 3.38 -3.38
N HIS A 64 16.00 2.77 -2.66
CA HIS A 64 15.55 3.23 -1.34
C HIS A 64 15.94 2.32 -0.17
N GLY A 65 16.50 1.14 -0.45
CA GLY A 65 16.63 0.06 0.52
C GLY A 65 15.35 -0.75 0.68
N MET A 66 15.33 -1.69 1.62
CA MET A 66 14.16 -2.51 1.88
C MET A 66 12.96 -1.64 2.25
N ILE A 67 11.80 -1.95 1.68
CA ILE A 67 10.53 -1.26 1.91
C ILE A 67 9.61 -2.19 2.70
N ASP A 68 8.97 -1.68 3.75
CA ASP A 68 8.23 -2.50 4.71
C ASP A 68 6.88 -2.98 4.14
N ALA A 69 6.18 -2.10 3.39
CA ALA A 69 4.83 -2.34 2.92
C ALA A 69 4.58 -1.90 1.47
N ALA A 70 3.67 -2.61 0.79
CA ALA A 70 3.12 -2.23 -0.50
C ALA A 70 1.62 -1.95 -0.39
N VAL A 71 1.15 -0.94 -1.11
CA VAL A 71 -0.28 -0.74 -1.39
C VAL A 71 -0.53 -0.75 -2.89
N THR A 72 -1.46 -1.60 -3.33
CA THR A 72 -1.71 -1.87 -4.74
C THR A 72 -2.99 -1.18 -5.21
N PHE A 73 -2.86 -0.17 -6.09
CA PHE A 73 -3.97 0.43 -6.83
C PHE A 73 -4.01 -0.01 -8.31
N VAL A 74 -3.39 -1.15 -8.60
CA VAL A 74 -3.39 -1.79 -9.92
C VAL A 74 -4.77 -2.39 -10.20
N PRO A 75 -5.38 -2.14 -11.38
CA PRO A 75 -6.69 -2.69 -11.71
C PRO A 75 -6.74 -4.22 -11.67
N GLY A 76 -7.94 -4.79 -11.49
CA GLY A 76 -8.15 -6.22 -11.25
C GLY A 76 -7.34 -7.19 -12.12
N PRO A 77 -7.29 -7.03 -13.47
CA PRO A 77 -6.50 -7.93 -14.33
C PRO A 77 -4.99 -7.97 -14.02
N GLY A 78 -4.44 -6.90 -13.44
CA GLY A 78 -3.03 -6.80 -13.08
C GLY A 78 -2.73 -7.01 -11.60
N LEU A 79 -3.76 -7.13 -10.75
CA LEU A 79 -3.58 -7.14 -9.29
C LEU A 79 -2.75 -8.33 -8.82
N LYS A 80 -3.05 -9.55 -9.28
CA LYS A 80 -2.32 -10.75 -8.86
C LYS A 80 -0.82 -10.63 -9.16
N GLY A 81 -0.47 -10.14 -10.34
CA GLY A 81 0.91 -9.89 -10.73
C GLY A 81 1.58 -8.84 -9.83
N ALA A 82 0.88 -7.75 -9.50
CA ALA A 82 1.40 -6.73 -8.59
C ALA A 82 1.65 -7.26 -7.18
N VAL A 83 0.73 -8.06 -6.64
CA VAL A 83 0.89 -8.69 -5.32
C VAL A 83 2.08 -9.65 -5.31
N TYR A 84 2.25 -10.46 -6.35
CA TYR A 84 3.39 -11.37 -6.46
C TYR A 84 4.70 -10.60 -6.57
N GLU A 85 4.76 -9.56 -7.40
CA GLU A 85 5.92 -8.68 -7.53
C GLU A 85 6.34 -8.10 -6.17
N ALA A 86 5.40 -7.62 -5.36
CA ALA A 86 5.70 -7.08 -4.04
C ALA A 86 6.28 -8.16 -3.10
N ILE A 87 5.66 -9.34 -3.07
CA ILE A 87 6.10 -10.48 -2.25
C ILE A 87 7.50 -10.93 -2.66
N ASP A 88 7.74 -11.10 -3.96
CA ASP A 88 9.01 -11.57 -4.53
C ASP A 88 10.15 -10.57 -4.29
N ALA A 89 9.82 -9.27 -4.24
CA ALA A 89 10.75 -8.21 -3.90
C ALA A 89 11.09 -8.16 -2.40
N GLY A 90 10.44 -8.98 -1.56
CA GLY A 90 10.73 -9.12 -0.14
C GLY A 90 9.83 -8.32 0.80
N ILE A 91 8.77 -7.69 0.29
CA ILE A 91 7.83 -6.90 1.09
C ILE A 91 7.03 -7.81 2.03
N LYS A 92 6.87 -7.39 3.29
CA LYS A 92 6.23 -8.20 4.35
C LYS A 92 4.79 -7.82 4.67
N LEU A 93 4.32 -6.68 4.19
CA LEU A 93 2.92 -6.26 4.25
C LEU A 93 2.41 -5.83 2.88
N VAL A 94 1.34 -6.46 2.39
CA VAL A 94 0.67 -6.07 1.14
C VAL A 94 -0.78 -5.70 1.43
N CYS A 95 -1.15 -4.47 1.12
CA CYS A 95 -2.51 -3.94 1.22
C CYS A 95 -3.12 -3.77 -0.18
N SER A 96 -4.28 -4.37 -0.43
CA SER A 96 -4.95 -4.31 -1.72
C SER A 96 -6.39 -3.80 -1.57
N PRO A 97 -6.64 -2.51 -1.86
CA PRO A 97 -8.01 -1.97 -1.80
C PRO A 97 -8.91 -2.32 -2.99
N VAL A 98 -8.35 -2.97 -4.01
CA VAL A 98 -9.03 -3.24 -5.28
C VAL A 98 -10.15 -4.26 -5.09
N GLU A 99 -11.33 -3.95 -5.65
CA GLU A 99 -12.52 -4.80 -5.55
C GLU A 99 -12.77 -5.63 -6.80
N ARG A 100 -13.75 -6.56 -6.72
CA ARG A 100 -14.25 -7.36 -7.84
C ARG A 100 -13.19 -8.25 -8.49
N ILE A 101 -12.29 -8.77 -7.66
CA ILE A 101 -11.25 -9.72 -8.07
C ILE A 101 -11.84 -11.12 -8.17
N PRO A 102 -11.54 -11.90 -9.23
CA PRO A 102 -11.94 -13.29 -9.31
C PRO A 102 -11.50 -14.07 -8.06
N VAL A 103 -12.40 -14.85 -7.46
CA VAL A 103 -12.11 -15.56 -6.22
C VAL A 103 -10.90 -16.50 -6.35
N HIS A 104 -10.67 -17.08 -7.52
CA HIS A 104 -9.49 -17.91 -7.79
C HIS A 104 -8.19 -17.12 -7.67
N ASP A 105 -8.14 -15.88 -8.18
CA ASP A 105 -6.97 -15.02 -8.02
C ASP A 105 -6.76 -14.64 -6.55
N VAL A 106 -7.84 -14.43 -5.79
CA VAL A 106 -7.75 -14.17 -4.35
C VAL A 106 -7.16 -15.35 -3.59
N ILE A 107 -7.63 -16.57 -3.89
CA ILE A 107 -7.10 -17.81 -3.28
C ILE A 107 -5.61 -17.96 -3.58
N ASP A 108 -5.21 -17.76 -4.84
CA ASP A 108 -3.81 -17.80 -5.27
C ASP A 108 -2.96 -16.80 -4.49
N MET A 109 -3.39 -15.52 -4.43
CA MET A 109 -2.67 -14.46 -3.71
C MET A 109 -2.51 -14.75 -2.22
N VAL A 110 -3.59 -15.16 -1.54
CA VAL A 110 -3.55 -15.47 -0.11
C VAL A 110 -2.66 -16.69 0.17
N SER A 111 -2.72 -17.72 -0.68
CA SER A 111 -1.87 -18.90 -0.57
C SER A 111 -0.39 -18.51 -0.73
N TYR A 112 -0.08 -17.71 -1.75
CA TYR A 112 1.28 -17.26 -2.04
C TYR A 112 1.85 -16.38 -0.94
N ALA A 113 1.06 -15.44 -0.40
CA ALA A 113 1.46 -14.61 0.73
C ALA A 113 1.78 -15.46 1.98
N ARG A 114 0.94 -16.46 2.29
CA ARG A 114 1.19 -17.37 3.43
C ARG A 114 2.46 -18.19 3.26
N GLN A 115 2.73 -18.69 2.06
CA GLN A 115 3.94 -19.47 1.78
C GLN A 115 5.23 -18.64 1.94
N ASN A 116 5.15 -17.32 1.76
CA ASN A 116 6.28 -16.40 1.84
C ASN A 116 6.33 -15.59 3.14
N ASP A 117 5.49 -15.94 4.13
CA ASP A 117 5.36 -15.24 5.42
C ASP A 117 5.13 -13.73 5.23
N VAL A 118 4.11 -13.41 4.43
CA VAL A 118 3.66 -12.03 4.13
C VAL A 118 2.25 -11.82 4.65
N GLN A 119 2.05 -10.70 5.35
CA GLN A 119 0.74 -10.26 5.77
C GLN A 119 0.00 -9.63 4.60
N MET A 120 -1.16 -10.19 4.25
CA MET A 120 -2.01 -9.66 3.19
C MET A 120 -3.30 -9.06 3.77
N LEU A 121 -3.55 -7.78 3.48
CA LEU A 121 -4.78 -7.08 3.81
C LEU A 121 -5.59 -6.82 2.52
N GLY A 122 -6.74 -7.49 2.39
CA GLY A 122 -7.56 -7.46 1.19
C GLY A 122 -7.40 -8.72 0.32
N PRO A 123 -7.81 -8.68 -0.96
CA PRO A 123 -8.31 -7.51 -1.69
C PRO A 123 -9.66 -6.98 -1.16
N GLY A 124 -10.03 -5.76 -1.56
CA GLY A 124 -11.29 -5.11 -1.16
C GLY A 124 -11.31 -4.50 0.25
N SER A 125 -10.15 -4.36 0.89
CA SER A 125 -10.05 -3.63 2.16
C SER A 125 -9.85 -2.15 1.92
N LEU A 126 -10.56 -1.27 2.65
CA LEU A 126 -10.30 0.18 2.58
C LEU A 126 -8.87 0.54 3.05
N GLY A 127 -8.20 -0.39 3.73
CA GLY A 127 -6.88 -0.22 4.32
C GLY A 127 -6.92 -0.27 5.84
N LEU A 128 -5.90 0.30 6.48
CA LEU A 128 -5.83 0.42 7.93
C LEU A 128 -5.23 1.76 8.33
N ILE A 129 -5.53 2.18 9.56
CA ILE A 129 -5.08 3.44 10.13
C ILE A 129 -4.54 3.20 11.53
N SER A 130 -3.36 3.74 11.79
CA SER A 130 -2.81 3.92 13.12
C SER A 130 -2.99 5.40 13.48
N PRO A 131 -3.94 5.74 14.37
CA PRO A 131 -4.31 7.13 14.66
C PRO A 131 -3.10 8.00 15.01
N GLY A 132 -2.95 9.13 14.29
CA GLY A 132 -1.86 10.09 14.48
C GLY A 132 -0.47 9.59 14.09
N LYS A 133 -0.37 8.45 13.41
CA LYS A 133 0.90 7.81 13.02
C LYS A 133 1.00 7.61 11.52
N ALA A 134 0.12 6.79 10.95
CA ALA A 134 0.16 6.43 9.54
C ALA A 134 -1.17 5.80 9.08
N VAL A 135 -1.42 5.89 7.79
CA VAL A 135 -2.53 5.24 7.08
C VAL A 135 -2.04 4.58 5.79
N ILE A 136 -2.54 3.38 5.49
CA ILE A 136 -2.31 2.71 4.21
C ILE A 136 -3.67 2.43 3.57
N GLY A 137 -3.82 2.75 2.29
CA GLY A 137 -5.12 2.71 1.60
C GLY A 137 -5.84 4.06 1.64
N TRP A 138 -7.15 4.05 1.91
CA TRP A 138 -8.00 5.24 1.89
C TRP A 138 -8.98 5.34 3.07
N LEU A 139 -8.79 4.53 4.11
CA LEU A 139 -9.61 4.56 5.33
C LEU A 139 -9.60 5.97 5.94
N GLY A 140 -10.77 6.51 6.29
CA GLY A 140 -10.92 7.90 6.78
C GLY A 140 -11.16 8.95 5.69
N GLY A 141 -11.01 8.58 4.41
CA GLY A 141 -11.46 9.36 3.24
C GLY A 141 -10.63 10.60 2.91
N SER A 142 -10.45 11.50 3.88
CA SER A 142 -9.61 12.71 3.81
C SER A 142 -8.87 12.90 5.12
N VAL A 143 -7.82 13.74 5.14
CA VAL A 143 -7.02 13.95 6.36
C VAL A 143 -7.85 14.58 7.48
N ASP A 144 -8.68 15.58 7.17
CA ASP A 144 -9.54 16.23 8.17
C ASP A 144 -10.52 15.23 8.79
N TRP A 145 -11.17 14.41 7.96
CA TRP A 145 -12.07 13.37 8.43
C TRP A 145 -11.33 12.29 9.22
N ALA A 146 -10.16 11.86 8.76
CA ALA A 146 -9.36 10.86 9.46
C ALA A 146 -8.93 11.35 10.86
N ASN A 147 -8.49 12.60 10.98
CA ASN A 147 -8.14 13.21 12.26
C ASN A 147 -9.35 13.45 13.17
N THR A 148 -10.55 13.62 12.59
CA THR A 148 -11.78 13.81 13.38
C THR A 148 -12.36 12.48 13.88
N LEU A 149 -12.24 11.42 13.09
CA LEU A 149 -12.87 10.13 13.37
C LEU A 149 -11.99 9.16 14.15
N PHE A 150 -10.67 9.30 14.06
CA PHE A 150 -9.72 8.34 14.61
C PHE A 150 -8.78 9.02 15.61
N ASP A 151 -9.14 8.94 16.90
CA ASP A 151 -8.31 9.41 18.00
C ASP A 151 -7.41 8.30 18.56
N PRO A 152 -6.16 8.61 18.97
CA PRO A 152 -5.32 7.66 19.68
C PRO A 152 -5.96 7.21 20.99
N GLY A 153 -6.05 5.90 21.20
CA GLY A 153 -6.64 5.34 22.41
C GLY A 153 -6.27 3.88 22.65
N PRO A 154 -6.82 3.26 23.71
CA PRO A 154 -6.54 1.88 24.06
C PRO A 154 -7.39 0.85 23.28
N ILE A 155 -8.28 1.30 22.39
CA ILE A 155 -9.23 0.44 21.67
C ILE A 155 -8.71 0.16 20.25
N GLY A 156 -8.54 -1.12 19.93
CA GLY A 156 -8.32 -1.59 18.56
C GLY A 156 -9.64 -1.99 17.89
N VAL A 157 -9.72 -1.83 16.56
CA VAL A 157 -10.89 -2.17 15.75
C VAL A 157 -10.45 -3.10 14.62
N ILE A 158 -11.24 -4.15 14.35
CA ILE A 158 -11.07 -5.11 13.26
C ILE A 158 -12.35 -5.11 12.43
#